data_AF-A0A453D438-F1
#
_entry.id   AF-A0A453D438-F1
#
_cell.length_a   1.000
_cell.length_b   1.000
_cell.length_c   1.000
_cell.angle_alpha   90.00
_cell.angle_beta   90.00
_cell.angle_gamma   90.00
#
_symmetry.space_group_name_H-M   'P 1'
#
loop_
_entity.id
_entity.type
_entity.pdbx_description
1 polymer ?
#
loop_
_entity_poly.entity_id
_entity_poly.type
_entity_poly.pdbx_seq_one_letter_code
_entity_poly.pdbx_strand_id
1 'polypeptide(L)'
;MWGKMKTTGDDTMYPKPLMDLSGWNIRCMASGTMHHVVGADDSCISWGNAQYGELGYGPMGQKSSANPKKVDSLEGMHVTGVGCGFGLSLIIVDRAKAGDKLDQLDIYDGDASTPVE
;
A
#
# COMPACT_ATOMS: atom_id res chain seq x y z
N MET A 1 9.19 -8.69 10.67
CA MET A 1 7.77 -8.78 11.00
C MET A 1 7.48 -10.06 11.77
N TRP A 2 6.52 -9.97 12.69
CA TRP A 2 6.06 -11.05 13.56
C TRP A 2 4.54 -10.90 13.75
N GLY A 3 3.92 -11.87 14.41
CA GLY A 3 2.49 -11.94 14.63
C GLY A 3 1.77 -12.67 13.49
N LYS A 4 0.49 -12.32 13.33
CA LYS A 4 -0.41 -12.93 12.36
C LYS A 4 -0.39 -12.16 11.05
N MET A 5 0.33 -12.72 10.06
CA MET A 5 0.52 -12.10 8.74
C MET A 5 -0.46 -12.61 7.68
N LYS A 6 -1.09 -13.76 7.94
CA LYS A 6 -2.00 -14.44 7.01
C LYS A 6 -3.24 -14.89 7.77
N THR A 7 -4.38 -14.96 7.09
CA THR A 7 -5.62 -15.46 7.71
C THR A 7 -5.49 -16.94 8.06
N THR A 8 -4.73 -17.68 7.25
CA THR A 8 -4.43 -19.11 7.38
C THR A 8 -2.91 -19.33 7.40
N GLY A 9 -2.46 -20.26 8.25
CA GLY A 9 -1.04 -20.62 8.41
C GLY A 9 -0.50 -20.31 9.81
N ASP A 10 0.82 -20.47 9.96
CA ASP A 10 1.49 -20.32 11.26
C ASP A 10 1.76 -18.85 11.62
N ASP A 11 1.48 -18.51 12.87
CA ASP A 11 1.82 -17.22 13.44
C ASP A 11 3.32 -17.17 13.72
N THR A 12 3.95 -16.06 13.33
CA THR A 12 5.37 -15.87 13.57
C THR A 12 5.56 -15.27 14.97
N MET A 13 5.93 -16.10 15.93
CA MET A 13 6.03 -15.69 17.35
C MET A 13 7.31 -14.93 17.72
N TYR A 14 8.17 -14.62 16.75
CA TYR A 14 9.43 -13.90 16.96
C TYR A 14 9.75 -12.98 15.79
N PRO A 15 10.48 -11.85 16.01
CA PRO A 15 10.84 -10.95 14.93
C PRO A 15 11.64 -11.63 13.82
N LYS A 16 11.10 -11.67 12.59
CA LYS A 16 11.84 -12.10 11.40
C LYS A 16 12.13 -10.92 10.47
N PRO A 17 13.38 -10.65 10.06
CA PRO A 17 13.63 -9.64 9.04
C PRO A 17 12.89 -9.98 7.74
N LEU A 18 12.28 -8.97 7.11
CA LEU A 18 11.60 -9.12 5.81
C LEU A 18 12.59 -8.73 4.71
N MET A 19 13.28 -9.73 4.17
CA MET A 19 14.40 -9.50 3.26
C MET A 19 14.01 -8.83 1.94
N ASP A 20 12.74 -8.94 1.53
CA ASP A 20 12.22 -8.28 0.31
C ASP A 20 12.25 -6.74 0.41
N LEU A 21 12.28 -6.19 1.63
CA LEU A 21 12.47 -4.76 1.87
C LEU A 21 13.93 -4.37 2.08
N SER A 22 14.87 -5.31 1.98
CA SER A 22 16.29 -5.02 2.14
C SER A 22 16.76 -4.06 1.04
N GLY A 23 17.48 -3.01 1.43
CA GLY A 23 17.98 -1.98 0.52
C GLY A 23 17.02 -0.81 0.30
N TRP A 24 15.74 -0.95 0.66
CA TRP A 24 14.79 0.15 0.64
C TRP A 24 14.95 1.04 1.88
N ASN A 25 14.90 2.36 1.69
CA ASN A 25 14.84 3.29 2.82
C ASN A 25 13.39 3.47 3.29
N ILE A 26 12.98 2.63 4.24
CA ILE A 26 11.64 2.68 4.82
C ILE A 26 11.52 3.90 5.76
N ARG A 27 10.63 4.83 5.42
CA ARG A 27 10.42 6.06 6.21
C ARG A 27 9.21 6.00 7.13
N CYS A 28 8.12 5.40 6.65
CA CYS A 28 6.89 5.28 7.41
C CYS A 28 6.21 3.95 7.09
N MET A 29 5.49 3.41 8.08
CA MET A 29 4.73 2.17 7.94
C MET A 29 3.41 2.25 8.68
N ALA A 30 2.39 1.63 8.12
CA ALA A 30 1.11 1.41 8.76
C ALA A 30 0.61 -0.01 8.45
N SER A 31 -0.13 -0.56 9.40
CA SER A 31 -0.74 -1.89 9.29
C SER A 31 -2.22 -1.76 9.61
N GLY A 32 -3.06 -2.28 8.71
CA GLY A 32 -4.48 -2.46 8.96
C GLY A 32 -4.75 -3.84 9.57
N THR A 33 -5.91 -4.40 9.25
CA THR A 33 -6.32 -5.72 9.76
C THR A 33 -5.36 -6.82 9.26
N MET A 34 -5.13 -6.87 7.94
CA MET A 34 -4.33 -7.90 7.28
C MET A 34 -3.48 -7.35 6.13
N HIS A 35 -3.42 -6.03 5.97
CA HIS A 35 -2.62 -5.35 4.97
C HIS A 35 -1.63 -4.40 5.63
N HIS A 36 -0.54 -4.15 4.92
CA HIS A 36 0.56 -3.34 5.36
C HIS A 36 0.96 -2.41 4.22
N VAL A 37 1.26 -1.17 4.56
CA VAL A 37 1.68 -0.15 3.61
C VAL A 37 2.89 0.56 4.19
N VAL A 38 3.90 0.78 3.35
CA VAL A 38 5.11 1.50 3.73
C VAL A 38 5.46 2.53 2.67
N GLY A 39 5.90 3.69 3.13
CA GLY A 39 6.59 4.67 2.30
C GLY A 39 8.07 4.36 2.27
N ALA A 40 8.62 4.10 1.09
CA ALA A 40 10.00 3.67 0.89
C ALA A 40 10.62 4.43 -0.29
N ASP A 41 11.74 5.13 -0.08
CA ASP A 41 12.38 5.95 -1.12
C ASP A 41 11.36 6.86 -1.83
N ASP A 42 11.34 6.96 -3.15
CA ASP A 42 10.28 7.68 -3.86
C ASP A 42 9.22 6.70 -4.39
N SER A 43 8.72 5.85 -3.50
CA SER A 43 7.73 4.81 -3.80
C SER A 43 6.86 4.47 -2.59
N CYS A 44 5.73 3.84 -2.91
CA CYS A 44 4.88 3.17 -1.93
C CYS A 44 4.97 1.66 -2.16
N ILE A 45 5.07 0.88 -1.09
CA ILE A 45 5.07 -0.58 -1.13
C ILE A 45 3.94 -1.06 -0.24
N SER A 46 3.10 -1.95 -0.75
CA SER A 46 1.98 -2.53 0.00
C SER A 46 1.99 -4.05 -0.13
N TRP A 47 1.44 -4.74 0.85
CA TRP A 47 1.19 -6.18 0.79
C TRP A 47 0.19 -6.60 1.86
N GLY A 48 -0.19 -7.88 1.81
CA GLY A 48 -1.15 -8.50 2.70
C GLY A 48 -2.45 -8.86 1.99
N ASN A 49 -3.49 -9.07 2.79
CA ASN A 49 -4.82 -9.42 2.33
C ASN A 49 -5.73 -8.19 2.34
N ALA A 50 -6.32 -7.90 1.20
CA ALA A 50 -7.16 -6.75 0.96
C ALA A 50 -8.39 -7.21 0.15
N GLN A 51 -9.54 -6.59 0.41
CA GLN A 51 -10.79 -6.92 -0.30
C GLN A 51 -11.42 -5.70 -0.98
N TYR A 52 -11.05 -4.50 -0.53
CA TYR A 52 -11.68 -3.23 -0.89
C TYR A 52 -10.72 -2.30 -1.66
N GLY A 53 -9.53 -2.78 -2.03
CA GLY A 53 -8.54 -2.01 -2.80
C GLY A 53 -7.47 -1.34 -1.95
N GLU A 54 -7.32 -1.74 -0.69
CA GLU A 54 -6.42 -1.15 0.31
C GLU A 54 -4.93 -1.17 -0.08
N LEU A 55 -4.56 -2.00 -1.06
CA LEU A 55 -3.19 -2.12 -1.56
C LEU A 55 -2.85 -1.10 -2.66
N GLY A 56 -3.84 -0.46 -3.29
CA GLY A 56 -3.60 0.57 -4.29
C GLY A 56 -3.18 0.06 -5.68
N TYR A 57 -3.36 -1.22 -6.00
CA TYR A 57 -3.00 -1.80 -7.31
C TYR A 57 -3.97 -1.47 -8.45
N GLY A 58 -4.96 -0.61 -8.21
CA GLY A 58 -5.99 -0.22 -9.16
C GLY A 58 -7.18 -1.20 -9.24
N PRO A 59 -8.26 -0.83 -9.98
CA PRO A 59 -9.53 -1.58 -10.00
C PRO A 59 -9.42 -2.99 -10.57
N MET A 60 -8.56 -3.17 -11.58
CA MET A 60 -8.27 -4.45 -12.23
C MET A 60 -7.03 -5.15 -11.63
N GLY A 61 -6.47 -4.59 -10.55
CA GLY A 61 -5.31 -5.13 -9.87
C GLY A 61 -5.61 -6.39 -9.06
N GLN A 62 -4.55 -7.06 -8.63
CA GLN A 62 -4.66 -8.16 -7.68
C GLN A 62 -5.24 -7.68 -6.34
N LYS A 63 -6.09 -8.48 -5.71
CA LYS A 63 -6.72 -8.09 -4.42
C LYS A 63 -5.83 -8.34 -3.21
N SER A 64 -4.89 -9.27 -3.30
CA SER A 64 -3.98 -9.60 -2.21
C SER A 64 -2.57 -9.84 -2.73
N SER A 65 -1.58 -9.69 -1.86
CA SER A 65 -0.19 -10.01 -2.16
C SER A 65 0.50 -10.53 -0.92
N ALA A 66 1.12 -11.71 -1.00
CA ALA A 66 1.80 -12.29 0.17
C ALA A 66 3.13 -11.60 0.50
N ASN A 67 3.75 -10.97 -0.49
CA ASN A 67 5.07 -10.35 -0.39
C ASN A 67 4.95 -8.84 -0.66
N PRO A 68 5.85 -8.01 -0.10
CA PRO A 68 5.95 -6.60 -0.43
C PRO A 68 5.98 -6.38 -1.94
N LYS A 69 5.08 -5.54 -2.45
CA LYS A 69 5.08 -5.15 -3.86
C LYS A 69 4.87 -3.65 -3.97
N LYS A 70 5.61 -3.05 -4.90
CA LYS A 70 5.52 -1.64 -5.23
C LYS A 70 4.13 -1.30 -5.78
N VAL A 71 3.62 -0.15 -5.38
CA VAL A 71 2.38 0.43 -5.92
C VAL A 71 2.77 1.31 -7.10
N ASP A 72 2.62 0.79 -8.32
CA ASP A 72 3.16 1.42 -9.53
C ASP A 72 2.56 2.81 -9.80
N SER A 73 1.30 3.05 -9.41
CA SER A 73 0.66 4.37 -9.54
C SER A 73 1.34 5.46 -8.71
N LEU A 74 2.07 5.10 -7.65
CA LEU A 74 2.79 6.01 -6.76
C LEU A 74 4.30 6.02 -7.02
N GLU A 75 4.75 5.45 -8.14
CA GLU A 75 6.18 5.43 -8.48
C GLU A 75 6.73 6.83 -8.79
N GLY A 76 7.83 7.16 -8.11
CA GLY A 76 8.46 8.48 -8.18
C GLY A 76 7.74 9.53 -7.33
N MET A 77 6.79 9.12 -6.48
CA MET A 77 6.15 10.02 -5.51
C MET A 77 6.72 9.80 -4.12
N HIS A 78 7.09 10.91 -3.48
CA HIS A 78 7.70 10.88 -2.16
C HIS A 78 6.63 10.73 -1.08
N VAL A 79 6.45 9.50 -0.57
CA VAL A 79 5.51 9.21 0.52
C VAL A 79 6.05 9.73 1.85
N THR A 80 5.30 10.64 2.49
CA THR A 80 5.66 11.28 3.77
C THR A 80 4.91 10.67 4.96
N GLY A 81 3.76 10.05 4.73
CA GLY A 81 2.97 9.40 5.76
C GLY A 81 2.03 8.34 5.21
N VAL A 82 1.74 7.33 6.03
CA VAL A 82 0.80 6.26 5.71
C VAL A 82 -0.09 5.97 6.91
N GLY A 83 -1.34 5.60 6.65
CA GLY A 83 -2.32 5.17 7.64
C GLY A 83 -3.17 4.03 7.09
N CYS A 84 -3.55 3.08 7.94
CA CYS A 84 -4.35 1.94 7.54
C CYS A 84 -5.55 1.78 8.50
N GLY A 85 -6.73 1.52 7.93
CA GLY A 85 -7.94 1.18 8.68
C GLY A 85 -8.33 -0.29 8.47
N PHE A 86 -9.59 -0.62 8.76
CA PHE A 86 -10.09 -1.98 8.60
C PHE A 86 -10.13 -2.45 7.14
N GLY A 87 -10.47 -1.54 6.22
CA GLY A 87 -10.60 -1.80 4.78
C GLY A 87 -10.23 -0.58 3.94
N LEU A 88 -9.28 0.21 4.43
CA LEU A 88 -8.78 1.40 3.72
C LEU A 88 -7.30 1.64 4.01
N SER A 89 -6.65 2.37 3.11
CA SER A 89 -5.30 2.91 3.29
C SER A 89 -5.30 4.38 2.90
N LEU A 90 -4.58 5.18 3.68
CA LEU A 90 -4.32 6.59 3.44
C LEU A 90 -2.83 6.75 3.20
N ILE A 91 -2.48 7.50 2.16
CA ILE A 91 -1.10 7.74 1.76
C ILE A 91 -0.96 9.25 1.53
N ILE A 92 -0.01 9.85 2.23
CA ILE A 92 0.33 11.27 2.10
C ILE A 92 1.60 11.35 1.26
N VAL A 93 1.53 12.10 0.17
CA VAL A 93 2.66 12.33 -0.74
C VAL A 93 3.05 13.81 -0.73
N ASP A 94 4.33 14.07 -0.86
CA ASP A 94 4.84 15.43 -1.03
C ASP A 94 4.48 15.94 -2.44
N ARG A 95 3.53 16.87 -2.52
CA ARG A 95 3.06 17.46 -3.78
C ARG A 95 4.19 18.12 -4.57
N ALA A 96 5.16 18.74 -3.90
CA ALA A 96 6.27 19.41 -4.58
C ALA A 96 7.17 18.43 -5.33
N LYS A 97 7.25 17.18 -4.85
CA LYS A 97 8.05 16.11 -5.46
C LYS A 97 7.26 15.23 -6.42
N ALA A 98 5.95 15.13 -6.25
CA ALA A 98 5.09 14.33 -7.13
C ALA A 98 4.91 14.98 -8.51
N GLY A 99 4.91 16.32 -8.59
CA GLY A 99 4.72 17.06 -9.84
C GLY A 99 3.42 16.69 -10.56
N ASP A 100 3.44 16.71 -11.89
CA ASP A 100 2.27 16.46 -12.76
C ASP A 100 1.73 15.03 -12.66
N LYS A 101 2.47 14.09 -12.07
CA LYS A 101 1.99 12.71 -11.90
C LYS A 101 0.83 12.63 -10.91
N LEU A 102 0.77 13.54 -9.93
CA LEU A 102 -0.32 13.57 -8.97
C LEU A 102 -1.65 13.88 -9.65
N ASP A 103 -1.62 14.77 -10.65
CA ASP A 103 -2.80 15.19 -11.40
C ASP A 103 -3.23 14.16 -12.47
N GLN A 104 -2.39 13.16 -12.75
CA GLN A 104 -2.70 12.03 -13.66
C GLN A 104 -3.37 10.85 -12.95
N LEU A 105 -3.46 10.87 -11.61
CA LEU A 105 -4.14 9.82 -10.88
C LEU A 105 -5.65 9.92 -11.06
N ASP A 106 -6.28 8.76 -11.30
CA ASP A 106 -7.73 8.65 -11.36
C ASP A 106 -8.34 9.05 -10.00
N ILE A 107 -9.27 10.01 -10.04
CA ILE A 107 -10.00 10.45 -8.86
C ILE A 107 -11.30 9.65 -8.77
N TYR A 108 -11.41 8.81 -7.74
CA TYR A 108 -12.61 8.04 -7.44
C TYR A 108 -13.35 8.69 -6.25
N ASP A 109 -14.20 9.68 -6.52
CA ASP A 109 -14.90 10.47 -5.48
C ASP A 109 -16.09 9.75 -4.83
N GLY A 110 -16.27 8.44 -5.06
CA GLY A 110 -17.36 7.66 -4.47
C GLY A 110 -18.77 8.06 -4.94
N ASP A 111 -18.88 9.06 -5.83
CA ASP A 111 -20.13 9.41 -6.47
C ASP A 111 -20.49 8.31 -7.48
N ALA A 112 -21.59 7.61 -7.21
CA ALA A 112 -22.05 6.42 -7.92
C ALA A 112 -22.59 6.72 -9.35
N SER A 113 -22.02 7.71 -10.05
CA SER A 113 -22.53 8.25 -11.31
C SER A 113 -21.73 7.85 -12.55
N THR A 114 -20.65 7.05 -12.43
CA THR A 114 -19.98 6.46 -13.60
C THR A 114 -20.56 5.07 -13.87
N PRO A 115 -21.30 4.86 -14.98
CA PRO A 115 -21.68 3.52 -15.39
C PRO A 115 -20.41 2.73 -15.72
N VAL A 116 -20.30 1.54 -15.13
CA VAL A 116 -19.34 0.52 -15.56
C VAL A 116 -19.82 0.02 -16.93
N GLU A 117 -19.06 0.32 -17.99
CA GLU A 117 -19.13 -0.41 -19.27
C GLU A 117 -18.40 -1.76 -19.18
#